data_AF-A0A4P8QXX5-F1
#
_entry.id   AF-A0A4P8QXX5-F1
#
_cell.length_a   1.000
_cell.length_b   1.000
_cell.length_c   1.000
_cell.angle_alpha   90.00
_cell.angle_beta   90.00
_cell.angle_gamma   90.00
#
_symmetry.space_group_name_H-M   'P 1'
#
loop_
_entity.id
_entity.type
_entity.pdbx_description
1 polymer ?
#
loop_
_entity_poly.entity_id
_entity_poly.type
_entity_poly.pdbx_seq_one_letter_code
_entity_poly.pdbx_strand_id
1 'polypeptide(L)'
;MEGKYLVYEMKYEFDPLATPNSGSHVERKYQDKKEKNEIEAGIATRTPFQRDKDRIIYSKAFRRLIHKTQVCFTGEMNEHIRTRLTHTLEVSQISRSIARQVYANEDLAEAIALGHDLGHTPFGHTGEKALNDFLSGKDEGIKKKLLEKYKFDITEMNLYFKHNFQSVRVLNELEEGYKDFKGLNLTYPVLEGILKHTRLESNGQPIVYEGINENGAFHLDQKFSCSLEGQIVALADEIAQVCHDIEDAIEGNYDSKEIICGQLQKLIDELDINDLEKNINVKEMIATHHIKYFISCIIGQVISEAVIEIRKNMQGLNNSGLKAKYPLNKEIATDCVLENNELFQRLKEVENNFVINNYMIDRMNGKSSFVLRQIIKAYLTNPKQLPDHVLELYAEVCSVPTLKEKIRNIGSTPANIRYLSKKDFEDHQPAIIKDRAFLRLMSDYVASMTDLYALQEYQKLYGGESI
;
A
#
# COMPACT_ATOMS: atom_id res chain seq x y z
N MET A 1 -8.59 -28.54 -25.92
CA MET A 1 -9.14 -29.00 -24.63
C MET A 1 -9.33 -27.75 -23.79
N GLU A 2 -10.57 -27.31 -23.67
CA GLU A 2 -10.96 -26.18 -22.81
C GLU A 2 -10.64 -26.51 -21.34
N GLY A 3 -10.12 -25.53 -20.61
CA GLY A 3 -9.52 -25.71 -19.29
C GLY A 3 -10.51 -26.26 -18.26
N LYS A 4 -10.17 -27.41 -17.69
CA LYS A 4 -10.90 -28.08 -16.60
C LYS A 4 -10.60 -27.41 -15.26
N TYR A 5 -11.30 -26.35 -14.95
CA TYR A 5 -11.49 -25.96 -13.56
C TYR A 5 -12.75 -26.67 -13.03
N LEU A 6 -12.67 -27.31 -11.85
CA LEU A 6 -13.86 -27.68 -11.05
C LEU A 6 -14.34 -26.48 -10.24
N VAL A 7 -14.10 -25.26 -10.74
CA VAL A 7 -14.51 -24.01 -10.12
C VAL A 7 -16.01 -23.88 -10.36
N TYR A 8 -16.76 -23.53 -9.32
CA TYR A 8 -18.12 -23.05 -9.48
C TYR A 8 -18.04 -21.66 -10.13
N GLU A 9 -17.82 -21.61 -11.45
CA GLU A 9 -17.86 -20.34 -12.19
C GLU A 9 -19.30 -19.82 -12.14
N MET A 10 -19.48 -18.62 -11.60
CA MET A 10 -20.76 -17.94 -11.73
C MET A 10 -21.09 -17.82 -13.23
N LYS A 11 -22.34 -18.14 -13.58
CA LYS A 11 -22.90 -18.10 -14.96
C LYS A 11 -23.01 -16.67 -15.56
N TYR A 12 -22.13 -15.75 -15.20
CA TYR A 12 -22.09 -14.41 -15.80
C TYR A 12 -20.87 -14.31 -16.70
N GLU A 13 -21.09 -13.99 -17.98
CA GLU A 13 -20.00 -13.61 -18.88
C GLU A 13 -19.48 -12.25 -18.44
N PHE A 14 -18.15 -12.14 -18.30
CA PHE A 14 -17.51 -10.87 -18.02
C PHE A 14 -17.70 -9.89 -19.18
N ASP A 15 -17.71 -8.59 -18.88
CA ASP A 15 -17.64 -7.57 -19.92
C ASP A 15 -16.35 -7.74 -20.76
N PRO A 16 -16.37 -7.48 -22.07
CA PRO A 16 -15.18 -7.59 -22.91
C PRO A 16 -13.95 -6.80 -22.41
N LEU A 17 -14.17 -5.70 -21.68
CA LEU A 17 -13.12 -4.85 -21.11
C LEU A 17 -12.54 -5.41 -19.79
N ALA A 18 -13.20 -6.40 -19.18
CA ALA A 18 -12.75 -7.04 -17.96
C ALA A 18 -11.58 -8.00 -18.21
N THR A 19 -10.77 -8.22 -17.19
CA THR A 19 -9.62 -9.12 -17.29
C THR A 19 -10.06 -10.57 -17.04
N PRO A 20 -9.93 -11.49 -18.01
CA PRO A 20 -10.38 -12.87 -17.83
C PRO A 20 -9.43 -13.66 -16.93
N ASN A 21 -9.96 -14.73 -16.32
CA ASN A 21 -9.22 -15.65 -15.43
C ASN A 21 -8.12 -16.48 -16.13
N SER A 22 -8.07 -16.45 -17.46
CA SER A 22 -7.12 -17.22 -18.27
C SER A 22 -6.65 -16.42 -19.47
N GLY A 23 -5.39 -16.61 -19.86
CA GLY A 23 -4.77 -15.97 -21.02
C GLY A 23 -3.27 -15.81 -20.79
N SER A 24 -2.56 -15.29 -21.79
CA SER A 24 -1.11 -15.03 -21.70
C SER A 24 -0.76 -13.92 -20.69
N HIS A 25 -1.73 -13.10 -20.28
CA HIS A 25 -1.53 -12.07 -19.26
C HIS A 25 -1.49 -12.63 -17.83
N VAL A 26 -2.02 -13.84 -17.60
CA VAL A 26 -2.08 -14.48 -16.28
C VAL A 26 -0.77 -15.23 -16.00
N GLU A 27 0.34 -14.53 -16.17
CA GLU A 27 1.69 -15.03 -15.93
C GLU A 27 2.19 -14.64 -14.54
N ARG A 28 3.16 -15.41 -14.04
CA ARG A 28 3.82 -15.23 -12.74
C ARG A 28 5.33 -15.16 -12.96
N LYS A 29 6.07 -14.61 -12.00
CA LYS A 29 7.54 -14.55 -12.05
C LYS A 29 8.18 -15.93 -12.09
N TYR A 30 7.65 -16.87 -11.31
CA TYR A 30 8.13 -18.24 -11.23
C TYR A 30 7.04 -19.23 -11.65
N GLN A 31 7.45 -20.32 -12.29
CA GLN A 31 6.53 -21.40 -12.62
C GLN A 31 6.15 -22.18 -11.34
N ASP A 32 4.88 -22.09 -10.94
CA ASP A 32 4.36 -22.85 -9.83
C ASP A 32 4.03 -24.29 -10.25
N LYS A 33 4.91 -25.22 -9.87
CA LYS A 33 4.75 -26.65 -10.19
C LYS A 33 3.49 -27.25 -9.57
N LYS A 34 3.09 -26.80 -8.38
CA LYS A 34 1.88 -27.31 -7.71
C LYS A 34 0.64 -26.88 -8.47
N GLU A 35 0.53 -25.60 -8.79
CA GLU A 35 -0.57 -25.07 -9.61
C GLU A 35 -0.64 -25.76 -10.97
N LYS A 36 0.50 -25.91 -11.65
CA LYS A 36 0.59 -26.62 -12.92
C LYS A 36 0.08 -28.05 -12.82
N ASN A 37 0.53 -28.81 -11.82
CA ASN A 37 0.10 -30.20 -11.61
C ASN A 37 -1.41 -30.28 -11.31
N GLU A 38 -1.97 -29.36 -10.53
CA GLU A 38 -3.41 -29.29 -10.24
C GLU A 38 -4.24 -29.06 -11.52
N ILE A 39 -3.77 -28.18 -12.41
CA ILE A 39 -4.41 -27.87 -13.69
C ILE A 39 -4.32 -29.07 -14.65
N GLU A 40 -3.13 -29.66 -14.81
CA GLU A 40 -2.91 -30.82 -15.69
C GLU A 40 -3.71 -32.05 -15.24
N ALA A 41 -3.85 -32.26 -13.92
CA ALA A 41 -4.68 -33.31 -13.36
C ALA A 41 -6.20 -33.00 -13.42
N GLY A 42 -6.59 -31.78 -13.80
CA GLY A 42 -8.00 -31.35 -13.85
C GLY A 42 -8.69 -31.30 -12.48
N ILE A 43 -7.91 -31.09 -11.41
CA ILE A 43 -8.38 -31.00 -10.02
C ILE A 43 -8.28 -29.58 -9.46
N ALA A 44 -7.91 -28.60 -10.28
CA ALA A 44 -7.85 -27.21 -9.88
C ALA A 44 -9.25 -26.70 -9.50
N THR A 45 -9.41 -26.28 -8.25
CA THR A 45 -10.67 -25.78 -7.68
C THR A 45 -10.74 -24.26 -7.53
N ARG A 46 -9.65 -23.56 -7.85
CA ARG A 46 -9.52 -22.10 -7.71
C ARG A 46 -8.98 -21.49 -9.00
N THR A 47 -9.46 -20.29 -9.32
CA THR A 47 -8.90 -19.46 -10.39
C THR A 47 -7.51 -18.93 -9.99
N PRO A 48 -6.68 -18.46 -10.94
CA PRO A 48 -5.38 -17.85 -10.61
C PRO A 48 -5.49 -16.66 -9.66
N PHE A 49 -6.51 -15.81 -9.81
CA PHE A 49 -6.72 -14.64 -8.94
C PHE A 49 -7.25 -15.02 -7.55
N GLN A 50 -8.08 -16.08 -7.44
CA GLN A 50 -8.44 -16.64 -6.13
C GLN A 50 -7.22 -17.18 -5.38
N ARG A 51 -6.31 -17.85 -6.09
CA ARG A 51 -5.03 -18.27 -5.48
C ARG A 51 -4.23 -17.08 -4.99
N ASP A 52 -4.15 -16.00 -5.77
CA ASP A 52 -3.42 -14.79 -5.38
C ASP A 52 -3.99 -14.14 -4.13
N LYS A 53 -5.32 -14.00 -4.08
CA LYS A 53 -6.06 -13.56 -2.90
C LYS A 53 -5.69 -14.37 -1.67
N ASP A 54 -5.77 -15.69 -1.76
CA ASP A 54 -5.46 -16.58 -0.63
C ASP A 54 -4.02 -16.37 -0.14
N ARG A 55 -3.05 -16.25 -1.06
CA ARG A 55 -1.65 -16.00 -0.71
C ARG A 55 -1.49 -14.69 0.05
N ILE A 56 -2.14 -13.63 -0.40
CA ILE A 56 -2.11 -12.31 0.24
C ILE A 56 -2.65 -12.41 1.68
N ILE A 57 -3.84 -12.98 1.86
CA ILE A 57 -4.51 -13.08 3.16
C ILE A 57 -3.63 -13.84 4.18
N TYR A 58 -2.97 -14.91 3.75
CA TYR A 58 -2.13 -15.73 4.65
C TYR A 58 -0.74 -15.14 4.93
N SER A 59 -0.33 -14.09 4.22
CA SER A 59 0.99 -13.46 4.36
C SER A 59 1.21 -12.81 5.74
N LYS A 60 2.48 -12.66 6.13
CA LYS A 60 2.80 -11.94 7.38
C LYS A 60 2.54 -10.44 7.22
N ALA A 61 2.80 -9.86 6.05
CA ALA A 61 2.51 -8.47 5.74
C ALA A 61 1.04 -8.12 5.93
N PHE A 62 0.11 -8.94 5.44
CA PHE A 62 -1.32 -8.69 5.60
C PHE A 62 -1.73 -8.71 7.08
N ARG A 63 -1.20 -9.65 7.87
CA ARG A 63 -1.43 -9.69 9.31
C ARG A 63 -0.90 -8.46 10.04
N ARG A 64 0.20 -7.85 9.58
CA ARG A 64 0.76 -6.64 10.21
C ARG A 64 -0.14 -5.41 10.04
N LEU A 65 -1.04 -5.40 9.05
CA LEU A 65 -1.96 -4.28 8.83
C LEU A 65 -2.89 -4.02 10.02
N ILE A 66 -3.18 -5.04 10.85
CA ILE A 66 -3.97 -4.89 12.09
C ILE A 66 -3.31 -3.95 13.12
N HIS A 67 -1.99 -3.78 13.03
CA HIS A 67 -1.20 -2.97 13.96
C HIS A 67 -0.56 -1.76 13.27
N LYS A 68 -1.15 -1.33 12.14
CA LYS A 68 -0.79 -0.09 11.43
C LYS A 68 -2.01 0.81 11.35
N THR A 69 -1.85 2.07 11.72
CA THR A 69 -2.90 3.08 11.62
C THR A 69 -3.06 3.57 10.18
N GLN A 70 -4.29 3.90 9.81
CA GLN A 70 -4.61 4.57 8.55
C GLN A 70 -4.18 6.04 8.61
N VAL A 71 -4.84 6.83 9.48
CA VAL A 71 -4.60 8.28 9.65
C VAL A 71 -4.01 8.65 11.00
N CYS A 72 -4.45 8.03 12.10
CA CYS A 72 -4.19 8.55 13.44
C CYS A 72 -3.81 7.47 14.47
N PHE A 73 -2.58 7.54 15.00
CA PHE A 73 -2.15 6.93 16.27
C PHE A 73 -2.22 7.91 17.47
N THR A 74 -3.36 8.11 18.12
CA THR A 74 -3.47 9.06 19.26
C THR A 74 -2.76 8.63 20.53
N GLY A 75 -2.19 7.42 20.61
CA GLY A 75 -1.60 6.87 21.85
C GLY A 75 -2.66 6.50 22.91
N GLU A 76 -3.77 7.22 22.95
CA GLU A 76 -5.07 6.74 23.44
C GLU A 76 -5.72 5.98 22.29
N MET A 77 -5.48 4.66 22.25
CA MET A 77 -6.17 3.75 21.34
C MET A 77 -7.67 3.84 21.62
N ASN A 78 -8.41 4.62 20.84
CA ASN A 78 -9.83 4.34 20.70
C ASN A 78 -9.91 3.05 19.87
N GLU A 79 -10.36 1.97 20.48
CA GLU A 79 -10.46 0.63 19.88
C GLU A 79 -11.33 0.61 18.61
N HIS A 80 -12.08 1.67 18.35
CA HIS A 80 -12.96 1.84 17.20
C HIS A 80 -12.32 2.59 16.02
N ILE A 81 -11.15 3.20 16.19
CA ILE A 81 -10.44 3.86 15.07
C ILE A 81 -9.93 2.80 14.08
N ARG A 82 -10.06 3.09 12.79
CA ARG A 82 -9.66 2.15 11.74
C ARG A 82 -8.16 1.90 11.72
N THR A 83 -7.84 0.64 11.48
CA THR A 83 -6.50 0.18 11.11
C THR A 83 -6.40 0.11 9.59
N ARG A 84 -5.18 -0.07 9.07
CA ARG A 84 -5.00 -0.36 7.63
C ARG A 84 -5.72 -1.63 7.20
N LEU A 85 -5.85 -2.61 8.11
CA LEU A 85 -6.57 -3.84 7.81
C LEU A 85 -8.06 -3.58 7.58
N THR A 86 -8.71 -2.78 8.43
CA THR A 86 -10.13 -2.45 8.27
C THR A 86 -10.35 -1.63 7.00
N HIS A 87 -9.50 -0.63 6.74
CA HIS A 87 -9.50 0.12 5.47
C HIS A 87 -9.41 -0.82 4.26
N THR A 88 -8.42 -1.72 4.26
CA THR A 88 -8.20 -2.70 3.19
C THR A 88 -9.41 -3.61 2.95
N LEU A 89 -10.11 -4.02 4.01
CA LEU A 89 -11.33 -4.83 3.90
C LEU A 89 -12.50 -4.03 3.32
N GLU A 90 -12.61 -2.74 3.65
CA GLU A 90 -13.64 -1.86 3.11
C GLU A 90 -13.37 -1.54 1.63
N VAL A 91 -12.12 -1.24 1.24
CA VAL A 91 -11.72 -1.08 -0.17
C VAL A 91 -12.02 -2.35 -0.96
N SER A 92 -11.77 -3.52 -0.38
CA SER A 92 -12.13 -4.82 -0.97
C SER A 92 -13.64 -4.97 -1.18
N GLN A 93 -14.46 -4.53 -0.22
CA GLN A 93 -15.92 -4.55 -0.35
C GLN A 93 -16.40 -3.60 -1.46
N ILE A 94 -15.92 -2.36 -1.47
CA ILE A 94 -16.34 -1.33 -2.42
C ILE A 94 -15.92 -1.72 -3.84
N SER A 95 -14.67 -2.11 -4.02
CA SER A 95 -14.14 -2.53 -5.33
C SER A 95 -14.92 -3.71 -5.92
N ARG A 96 -15.27 -4.71 -5.11
CA ARG A 96 -16.12 -5.83 -5.56
C ARG A 96 -17.55 -5.42 -5.88
N SER A 97 -18.12 -4.50 -5.09
CA SER A 97 -19.46 -3.96 -5.35
C SER A 97 -19.51 -3.24 -6.71
N ILE A 98 -18.51 -2.42 -7.01
CA ILE A 98 -18.38 -1.73 -8.29
C ILE A 98 -18.13 -2.75 -9.42
N ALA A 99 -17.15 -3.65 -9.24
CA ALA A 99 -16.79 -4.66 -10.24
C ALA A 99 -17.99 -5.52 -10.65
N ARG A 100 -18.79 -5.99 -9.68
CA ARG A 100 -20.00 -6.78 -9.95
C ARG A 100 -21.02 -6.01 -10.78
N GLN A 101 -21.21 -4.72 -10.51
CA GLN A 101 -22.18 -3.91 -11.24
C GLN A 101 -21.75 -3.62 -12.69
N VAL A 102 -20.45 -3.64 -12.98
CA VAL A 102 -19.92 -3.43 -14.34
C VAL A 102 -19.46 -4.72 -15.02
N TYR A 103 -19.79 -5.88 -14.44
CA TYR A 103 -19.40 -7.21 -14.94
C TYR A 103 -17.88 -7.39 -15.11
N ALA A 104 -17.09 -6.75 -14.24
CA ALA A 104 -15.64 -6.94 -14.14
C ALA A 104 -15.29 -8.14 -13.25
N ASN A 105 -14.02 -8.55 -13.25
CA ASN A 105 -13.55 -9.70 -12.50
C ASN A 105 -13.41 -9.39 -11.00
N GLU A 106 -14.39 -9.85 -10.19
CA GLU A 106 -14.41 -9.65 -8.74
C GLU A 106 -13.17 -10.24 -8.04
N ASP A 107 -12.67 -11.42 -8.46
CA ASP A 107 -11.53 -12.07 -7.81
C ASP A 107 -10.24 -11.27 -8.03
N LEU A 108 -10.06 -10.69 -9.22
CA LEU A 108 -8.93 -9.81 -9.51
C LEU A 108 -9.01 -8.51 -8.71
N ALA A 109 -10.18 -7.84 -8.71
CA ALA A 109 -10.39 -6.63 -7.93
C ALA A 109 -10.15 -6.88 -6.43
N GLU A 110 -10.66 -7.98 -5.89
CA GLU A 110 -10.47 -8.36 -4.49
C GLU A 110 -8.99 -8.62 -4.17
N ALA A 111 -8.27 -9.36 -5.02
CA ALA A 111 -6.85 -9.64 -4.81
C ALA A 111 -6.00 -8.36 -4.85
N ILE A 112 -6.29 -7.42 -5.76
CA ILE A 112 -5.60 -6.12 -5.83
C ILE A 112 -5.90 -5.31 -4.57
N ALA A 113 -7.17 -5.21 -4.18
CA ALA A 113 -7.59 -4.46 -3.01
C ALA A 113 -6.95 -4.99 -1.72
N LEU A 114 -6.86 -6.31 -1.52
CA LEU A 114 -6.22 -6.84 -0.31
C LEU A 114 -4.70 -6.64 -0.28
N GLY A 115 -4.07 -6.42 -1.44
CA GLY A 115 -2.63 -6.27 -1.58
C GLY A 115 -2.11 -4.84 -1.69
N HIS A 116 -2.96 -3.84 -1.92
CA HIS A 116 -2.55 -2.47 -2.24
C HIS A 116 -1.67 -1.84 -1.15
N ASP A 117 -2.02 -2.12 0.12
CA ASP A 117 -1.52 -1.40 1.29
C ASP A 117 -0.38 -2.10 2.06
N LEU A 118 0.09 -3.27 1.59
CA LEU A 118 1.05 -4.12 2.29
C LEU A 118 2.43 -3.48 2.52
N GLY A 119 2.79 -2.51 1.69
CA GLY A 119 4.06 -1.80 1.69
C GLY A 119 4.08 -0.52 2.52
N HIS A 120 2.96 -0.14 3.15
CA HIS A 120 2.95 1.05 4.00
C HIS A 120 3.90 0.92 5.17
N THR A 121 4.49 2.04 5.56
CA THR A 121 5.36 2.18 6.71
C THR A 121 4.57 2.26 8.02
N PRO A 122 5.23 2.14 9.19
CA PRO A 122 4.65 2.63 10.42
C PRO A 122 4.23 4.09 10.29
N PHE A 123 3.12 4.45 10.93
CA PHE A 123 2.56 5.81 10.95
C PHE A 123 2.12 6.31 9.57
N GLY A 124 1.78 5.41 8.65
CA GLY A 124 1.15 5.72 7.36
C GLY A 124 1.94 6.70 6.50
N HIS A 125 1.25 7.70 5.93
CA HIS A 125 1.86 8.68 5.01
C HIS A 125 3.03 9.45 5.61
N THR A 126 3.01 9.70 6.91
CA THR A 126 4.12 10.36 7.61
C THR A 126 5.38 9.51 7.59
N GLY A 127 5.26 8.20 7.79
CA GLY A 127 6.41 7.30 7.73
C GLY A 127 6.96 7.12 6.32
N GLU A 128 6.07 7.06 5.33
CA GLU A 128 6.45 7.03 3.92
C GLU A 128 7.25 8.27 3.55
N LYS A 129 6.73 9.45 3.90
CA LYS A 129 7.42 10.72 3.69
C LYS A 129 8.77 10.76 4.40
N ALA A 130 8.86 10.30 5.65
CA ALA A 130 10.12 10.27 6.39
C ALA A 130 11.19 9.37 5.72
N LEU A 131 10.82 8.18 5.26
CA LEU A 131 11.74 7.30 4.53
C LEU A 131 12.11 7.85 3.16
N ASN A 132 11.15 8.41 2.43
CA ASN A 132 11.41 8.98 1.12
C ASN A 132 12.30 10.23 1.23
N ASP A 133 12.03 11.13 2.18
CA ASP A 133 12.84 12.32 2.40
C ASP A 133 14.28 11.95 2.80
N PHE A 134 14.45 10.88 3.58
CA PHE A 134 15.76 10.32 3.87
C PHE A 134 16.45 9.83 2.59
N LEU A 135 15.84 8.91 1.84
CA LEU A 135 16.44 8.26 0.68
C LEU A 135 16.70 9.23 -0.49
N SER A 136 15.79 10.18 -0.70
CA SER A 136 15.92 11.20 -1.74
C SER A 136 16.79 12.38 -1.31
N GLY A 137 17.33 12.38 -0.09
CA GLY A 137 18.19 13.44 0.45
C GLY A 137 17.49 14.77 0.75
N LYS A 138 16.16 14.79 0.90
CA LYS A 138 15.38 15.96 1.35
C LYS A 138 15.45 16.16 2.87
N ASP A 139 15.77 15.13 3.64
CA ASP A 139 16.05 15.26 5.07
C ASP A 139 17.41 15.94 5.29
N GLU A 140 17.40 17.27 5.48
CA GLU A 140 18.61 18.06 5.71
C GLU A 140 19.41 17.59 6.92
N GLY A 141 18.75 17.09 7.97
CA GLY A 141 19.39 16.69 9.22
C GLY A 141 20.23 15.42 9.07
N ILE A 142 19.68 14.40 8.41
CA ILE A 142 20.41 13.16 8.09
C ILE A 142 21.44 13.44 7.00
N LYS A 143 21.06 14.13 5.93
CA LYS A 143 21.96 14.47 4.82
C LYS A 143 23.21 15.19 5.30
N LYS A 144 23.05 16.25 6.11
CA LYS A 144 24.18 17.01 6.68
C LYS A 144 25.12 16.11 7.49
N LYS A 145 24.59 15.23 8.34
CA LYS A 145 25.42 14.29 9.12
C LYS A 145 26.17 13.30 8.25
N LEU A 146 25.54 12.77 7.19
CA LEU A 146 26.19 11.87 6.25
C LEU A 146 27.34 12.56 5.51
N LEU A 147 27.12 13.81 5.06
CA LEU A 147 28.14 14.64 4.44
C LEU A 147 29.28 14.97 5.39
N GLU A 148 28.99 15.42 6.61
CA GLU A 148 30.00 15.83 7.57
C GLU A 148 30.88 14.65 8.01
N LYS A 149 30.25 13.53 8.39
CA LYS A 149 30.93 12.37 9.00
C LYS A 149 31.51 11.39 7.96
N TYR A 150 30.80 11.14 6.86
CA TYR A 150 31.16 10.09 5.89
C TYR A 150 31.52 10.62 4.49
N LYS A 151 31.46 11.94 4.28
CA LYS A 151 31.71 12.58 2.98
C LYS A 151 30.86 11.91 1.89
N PHE A 152 29.57 11.75 2.17
CA PHE A 152 28.63 11.03 1.34
C PHE A 152 27.36 11.84 1.16
N ASP A 153 26.98 12.12 -0.10
CA ASP A 153 25.67 12.67 -0.42
C ASP A 153 24.73 11.52 -0.84
N ILE A 154 23.69 11.27 -0.04
CA ILE A 154 22.73 10.20 -0.31
C ILE A 154 21.97 10.40 -1.64
N THR A 155 21.90 11.63 -2.14
CA THR A 155 21.28 11.92 -3.44
C THR A 155 21.98 11.24 -4.61
N GLU A 156 23.27 10.89 -4.46
CA GLU A 156 24.04 10.13 -5.46
C GLU A 156 23.47 8.73 -5.69
N MET A 157 22.72 8.17 -4.72
CA MET A 157 22.14 6.83 -4.82
C MET A 157 20.87 6.79 -5.67
N ASN A 158 20.24 7.93 -5.92
CA ASN A 158 18.96 8.04 -6.64
C ASN A 158 17.90 7.05 -6.12
N LEU A 159 17.71 7.02 -4.79
CA LEU A 159 16.76 6.15 -4.11
C LEU A 159 15.50 6.90 -3.71
N TYR A 160 14.39 6.17 -3.76
CA TYR A 160 13.09 6.65 -3.35
C TYR A 160 12.36 5.59 -2.54
N PHE A 161 11.35 6.03 -1.81
CA PHE A 161 10.42 5.18 -1.09
C PHE A 161 8.99 5.57 -1.42
N LYS A 162 8.16 4.58 -1.72
CA LYS A 162 6.72 4.75 -1.93
C LYS A 162 6.01 3.44 -1.61
N HIS A 163 4.86 3.51 -0.94
CA HIS A 163 4.19 2.32 -0.40
C HIS A 163 3.77 1.33 -1.49
N ASN A 164 3.22 1.77 -2.62
CA ASN A 164 2.76 0.90 -3.72
C ASN A 164 3.90 0.08 -4.34
N PHE A 165 5.06 0.71 -4.55
CA PHE A 165 6.27 0.00 -4.97
C PHE A 165 6.74 -0.97 -3.88
N GLN A 166 6.69 -0.55 -2.61
CA GLN A 166 7.02 -1.43 -1.50
C GLN A 166 6.05 -2.62 -1.37
N SER A 167 4.75 -2.45 -1.65
CA SER A 167 3.74 -3.52 -1.63
C SER A 167 4.11 -4.59 -2.65
N VAL A 168 4.43 -4.18 -3.88
CA VAL A 168 4.91 -5.11 -4.92
C VAL A 168 6.22 -5.77 -4.51
N ARG A 169 7.18 -5.03 -3.95
CA ARG A 169 8.45 -5.60 -3.46
C ARG A 169 8.22 -6.63 -2.35
N VAL A 170 7.34 -6.35 -1.40
CA VAL A 170 6.95 -7.28 -0.33
C VAL A 170 6.39 -8.57 -0.94
N LEU A 171 5.47 -8.43 -1.89
CA LEU A 171 4.79 -9.55 -2.53
C LEU A 171 5.68 -10.35 -3.48
N ASN A 172 6.66 -9.73 -4.10
CA ASN A 172 7.48 -10.35 -5.14
C ASN A 172 8.85 -10.84 -4.60
N GLU A 173 9.39 -10.22 -3.54
CA GLU A 173 10.75 -10.49 -3.06
C GLU A 173 10.85 -10.80 -1.56
N LEU A 174 10.10 -10.09 -0.70
CA LEU A 174 10.38 -10.10 0.76
C LEU A 174 9.56 -11.11 1.57
N GLU A 175 8.32 -11.41 1.16
CA GLU A 175 7.54 -12.44 1.84
C GLU A 175 8.19 -13.81 1.65
N GLU A 176 8.15 -14.61 2.72
CA GLU A 176 8.71 -15.94 2.76
C GLU A 176 7.63 -16.94 3.19
N GLY A 177 7.76 -18.19 2.75
CA GLY A 177 6.80 -19.24 3.09
C GLY A 177 6.71 -20.33 2.02
N TYR A 178 7.19 -20.05 0.82
CA TYR A 178 7.33 -21.01 -0.27
C TYR A 178 8.79 -21.42 -0.43
N LYS A 179 9.03 -22.72 -0.64
CA LYS A 179 10.39 -23.26 -0.76
C LYS A 179 11.02 -23.01 -2.14
N ASP A 180 10.18 -22.91 -3.16
CA ASP A 180 10.62 -22.95 -4.56
C ASP A 180 10.83 -21.54 -5.15
N PHE A 181 10.38 -20.49 -4.47
CA PHE A 181 10.45 -19.12 -4.97
C PHE A 181 10.42 -18.09 -3.85
N LYS A 182 10.93 -16.89 -4.14
CA LYS A 182 10.81 -15.71 -3.27
C LYS A 182 9.45 -15.04 -3.42
N GLY A 183 9.00 -14.35 -2.36
CA GLY A 183 7.70 -13.69 -2.35
C GLY A 183 6.53 -14.67 -2.37
N LEU A 184 5.37 -14.15 -2.77
CA LEU A 184 4.13 -14.90 -2.94
C LEU A 184 3.88 -15.32 -4.40
N ASN A 185 4.75 -14.92 -5.33
CA ASN A 185 4.68 -15.30 -6.75
C ASN A 185 3.30 -15.06 -7.36
N LEU A 186 2.73 -13.87 -7.14
CA LEU A 186 1.40 -13.48 -7.64
C LEU A 186 1.40 -13.30 -9.16
N THR A 187 0.22 -13.24 -9.77
CA THR A 187 0.06 -12.93 -11.18
C THR A 187 0.36 -11.46 -11.47
N TYR A 188 0.88 -11.15 -12.66
CA TYR A 188 1.20 -9.77 -13.03
C TYR A 188 0.00 -8.80 -13.00
N PRO A 189 -1.23 -9.17 -13.42
CA PRO A 189 -2.38 -8.27 -13.33
C PRO A 189 -2.66 -7.82 -11.88
N VAL A 190 -2.50 -8.72 -10.90
CA VAL A 190 -2.64 -8.37 -9.48
C VAL A 190 -1.52 -7.40 -9.05
N LEU A 191 -0.27 -7.73 -9.34
CA LEU A 191 0.87 -6.89 -8.99
C LEU A 191 0.83 -5.51 -9.67
N GLU A 192 0.35 -5.44 -10.92
CA GLU A 192 0.22 -4.19 -11.65
C GLU A 192 -0.93 -3.33 -11.10
N GLY A 193 -2.07 -3.92 -10.76
CA GLY A 193 -3.14 -3.22 -10.03
C GLY A 193 -2.63 -2.64 -8.71
N ILE A 194 -1.89 -3.43 -7.93
CA ILE A 194 -1.27 -2.98 -6.67
C ILE A 194 -0.25 -1.88 -6.93
N LEU A 195 0.55 -1.97 -7.99
CA LEU A 195 1.52 -0.93 -8.31
C LEU A 195 0.83 0.39 -8.68
N LYS A 196 -0.26 0.32 -9.44
CA LYS A 196 -0.88 1.48 -10.10
C LYS A 196 -2.15 1.98 -9.46
N HIS A 197 -2.46 1.54 -8.23
CA HIS A 197 -3.56 2.13 -7.45
C HIS A 197 -3.27 3.59 -7.04
N THR A 198 -2.01 4.01 -7.09
CA THR A 198 -1.57 5.39 -6.86
C THR A 198 -0.44 5.78 -7.83
N ARG A 199 0.00 7.04 -7.76
CA ARG A 199 0.97 7.65 -8.68
C ARG A 199 2.30 6.89 -8.74
N LEU A 200 2.88 6.77 -9.94
CA LEU A 200 4.21 6.16 -10.16
C LEU A 200 5.37 7.16 -10.12
N GLU A 201 5.07 8.44 -9.91
CA GLU A 201 6.03 9.54 -9.96
C GLU A 201 6.14 10.28 -8.63
N SER A 202 7.31 10.87 -8.38
CA SER A 202 7.57 11.81 -7.30
C SER A 202 8.12 13.10 -7.89
N ASN A 203 7.51 14.25 -7.58
CA ASN A 203 7.90 15.55 -8.14
C ASN A 203 8.00 15.58 -9.67
N GLY A 204 7.09 14.89 -10.37
CA GLY A 204 7.08 14.81 -11.83
C GLY A 204 8.21 13.96 -12.43
N GLN A 205 8.95 13.20 -11.62
CA GLN A 205 9.96 12.25 -12.07
C GLN A 205 9.49 10.81 -11.80
N PRO A 206 9.63 9.88 -12.76
CA PRO A 206 9.36 8.47 -12.54
C PRO A 206 10.19 7.91 -11.40
N ILE A 207 9.56 7.16 -10.50
CA ILE A 207 10.27 6.49 -9.41
C ILE A 207 10.93 5.23 -9.95
N VAL A 208 12.25 5.13 -9.80
CA VAL A 208 12.98 3.88 -10.02
C VAL A 208 13.09 3.14 -8.70
N TYR A 209 12.58 1.91 -8.67
CA TYR A 209 12.54 1.07 -7.46
C TYR A 209 13.19 -0.29 -7.73
N GLU A 210 14.07 -0.71 -6.83
CA GLU A 210 14.83 -1.96 -6.99
C GLU A 210 13.94 -3.20 -6.90
N GLY A 211 14.17 -4.16 -7.79
CA GLY A 211 13.42 -5.41 -7.86
C GLY A 211 12.05 -5.27 -8.54
N ILE A 212 11.75 -4.11 -9.15
CA ILE A 212 10.50 -3.87 -9.87
C ILE A 212 10.77 -3.74 -11.37
N ASN A 213 9.98 -4.46 -12.15
CA ASN A 213 10.00 -4.47 -13.62
C ASN A 213 11.30 -4.93 -14.30
N GLU A 214 12.14 -5.72 -13.62
CA GLU A 214 13.42 -6.21 -14.19
C GLU A 214 13.23 -7.06 -15.46
N ASN A 215 12.07 -7.71 -15.58
CA ASN A 215 11.70 -8.56 -16.71
C ASN A 215 10.77 -7.85 -17.73
N GLY A 216 10.47 -6.57 -17.53
CA GLY A 216 9.58 -5.81 -18.42
C GLY A 216 8.10 -6.21 -18.36
N ALA A 217 7.65 -6.89 -17.31
CA ALA A 217 6.26 -7.36 -17.19
C ALA A 217 5.24 -6.25 -16.84
N PHE A 218 5.68 -5.09 -16.36
CA PHE A 218 4.82 -3.96 -15.99
C PHE A 218 4.84 -2.86 -17.05
N HIS A 219 3.67 -2.32 -17.39
CA HIS A 219 3.51 -1.21 -18.34
C HIS A 219 3.77 0.15 -17.67
N LEU A 220 5.02 0.45 -17.31
CA LEU A 220 5.38 1.68 -16.57
C LEU A 220 5.20 2.98 -17.37
N ASP A 221 4.96 2.89 -18.67
CA ASP A 221 4.61 4.00 -19.56
C ASP A 221 3.17 4.53 -19.32
N GLN A 222 2.32 3.73 -18.67
CA GLN A 222 0.94 4.09 -18.34
C GLN A 222 0.81 4.51 -16.87
N LYS A 223 0.10 5.63 -16.63
CA LYS A 223 -0.12 6.17 -15.28
C LYS A 223 -1.17 5.41 -14.48
N PHE A 224 -2.12 4.75 -15.15
CA PHE A 224 -3.23 4.01 -14.57
C PHE A 224 -3.09 2.50 -14.82
N SER A 225 -3.81 1.68 -14.06
CA SER A 225 -3.80 0.22 -14.20
C SER A 225 -4.26 -0.22 -15.59
N CYS A 226 -3.58 -1.23 -16.16
CA CYS A 226 -3.95 -1.82 -17.44
C CYS A 226 -5.09 -2.85 -17.32
N SER A 227 -5.75 -2.91 -16.18
CA SER A 227 -6.97 -3.67 -15.95
C SER A 227 -8.08 -2.72 -15.50
N LEU A 228 -9.31 -2.98 -15.93
CA LEU A 228 -10.48 -2.26 -15.42
C LEU A 228 -10.58 -2.47 -13.89
N GLU A 229 -10.29 -3.68 -13.43
CA GLU A 229 -10.31 -4.06 -12.02
C GLU A 229 -9.32 -3.24 -11.17
N GLY A 230 -8.09 -3.03 -11.65
CA GLY A 230 -7.12 -2.21 -10.95
C GLY A 230 -7.49 -0.73 -10.93
N GLN A 231 -8.15 -0.21 -11.98
CA GLN A 231 -8.71 1.14 -11.97
C GLN A 231 -9.87 1.26 -10.97
N ILE A 232 -10.74 0.25 -10.89
CA ILE A 232 -11.81 0.18 -9.90
C ILE A 232 -11.24 0.15 -8.48
N VAL A 233 -10.14 -0.56 -8.23
CA VAL A 233 -9.51 -0.56 -6.89
C VAL A 233 -8.97 0.82 -6.54
N ALA A 234 -8.28 1.48 -7.45
CA ALA A 234 -7.76 2.84 -7.21
C ALA A 234 -8.89 3.83 -6.87
N LEU A 235 -10.02 3.73 -7.59
CA LEU A 235 -11.24 4.48 -7.29
C LEU A 235 -11.82 4.14 -5.92
N ALA A 236 -11.94 2.85 -5.60
CA ALA A 236 -12.50 2.38 -4.34
C ALA A 236 -11.66 2.82 -3.14
N ASP A 237 -10.33 2.86 -3.30
CA ASP A 237 -9.38 3.33 -2.29
C ASP A 237 -9.61 4.80 -1.93
N GLU A 238 -9.73 5.68 -2.95
CA GLU A 238 -10.03 7.11 -2.74
C GLU A 238 -11.41 7.32 -2.10
N ILE A 239 -12.43 6.56 -2.51
CA ILE A 239 -13.78 6.64 -1.92
C ILE A 239 -13.73 6.24 -0.43
N ALA A 240 -13.10 5.11 -0.13
CA ALA A 240 -12.98 4.59 1.23
C ALA A 240 -12.22 5.56 2.12
N GLN A 241 -11.05 6.03 1.67
CA GLN A 241 -10.20 6.93 2.44
C GLN A 241 -10.96 8.20 2.85
N VAL A 242 -11.54 8.92 1.89
CA VAL A 242 -12.24 10.20 2.17
C VAL A 242 -13.41 9.99 3.12
N CYS A 243 -14.25 8.98 2.88
CA CYS A 243 -15.46 8.79 3.68
C CYS A 243 -15.13 8.33 5.11
N HIS A 244 -14.16 7.44 5.28
CA HIS A 244 -13.80 6.91 6.58
C HIS A 244 -12.99 7.89 7.41
N ASP A 245 -12.13 8.70 6.80
CA ASP A 245 -11.38 9.72 7.52
C ASP A 245 -12.32 10.75 8.14
N ILE A 246 -13.41 11.10 7.44
CA ILE A 246 -14.48 11.94 7.98
C ILE A 246 -15.21 11.25 9.12
N GLU A 247 -15.56 9.96 8.98
CA GLU A 247 -16.21 9.18 10.04
C GLU A 247 -15.34 9.09 11.30
N ASP A 248 -14.07 8.71 11.15
CA ASP A 248 -13.09 8.57 12.22
C ASP A 248 -12.81 9.91 12.91
N ALA A 249 -12.84 11.05 12.18
CA ALA A 249 -12.72 12.37 12.79
C ALA A 249 -13.92 12.74 13.67
N ILE A 250 -15.14 12.32 13.28
CA ILE A 250 -16.37 12.56 14.05
C ILE A 250 -16.43 11.63 15.27
N GLU A 251 -16.15 10.34 15.08
CA GLU A 251 -16.15 9.33 16.16
C GLU A 251 -14.99 9.54 17.14
N GLY A 252 -13.81 9.89 16.62
CA GLY A 252 -12.62 10.25 17.39
C GLY A 252 -12.73 11.60 18.12
N ASN A 253 -13.85 12.31 17.95
CA ASN A 253 -14.17 13.55 18.62
C ASN A 253 -13.11 14.64 18.44
N TYR A 254 -12.64 14.82 17.21
CA TYR A 254 -11.64 15.83 16.89
C TYR A 254 -12.20 17.22 17.21
N ASP A 255 -11.32 18.18 17.50
CA ASP A 255 -11.73 19.58 17.76
C ASP A 255 -12.56 20.18 16.60
N SER A 256 -12.39 19.64 15.39
CA SER A 256 -13.11 20.03 14.18
C SER A 256 -14.48 19.35 14.02
N LYS A 257 -14.89 18.43 14.90
CA LYS A 257 -16.12 17.65 14.78
C LYS A 257 -17.34 18.51 14.50
N GLU A 258 -17.60 19.53 15.31
CA GLU A 258 -18.76 20.40 15.14
C GLU A 258 -18.76 21.13 13.79
N ILE A 259 -17.57 21.47 13.28
CA ILE A 259 -17.39 22.10 11.98
C ILE A 259 -17.69 21.09 10.87
N ILE A 260 -17.14 19.88 10.97
CA ILE A 260 -17.40 18.78 10.03
C ILE A 260 -18.90 18.49 9.94
N CYS A 261 -19.58 18.37 11.09
CA CYS A 261 -21.03 18.17 11.15
C CYS A 261 -21.79 19.28 10.41
N GLY A 262 -21.38 20.54 10.60
CA GLY A 262 -21.97 21.68 9.92
C GLY A 262 -21.75 21.67 8.41
N GLN A 263 -20.58 21.20 7.93
CA GLN A 263 -20.33 21.05 6.50
C GLN A 263 -21.14 19.90 5.90
N LEU A 264 -21.23 18.76 6.60
CA LEU A 264 -22.06 17.63 6.18
C LEU A 264 -23.55 18.01 6.13
N GLN A 265 -24.05 18.81 7.08
CA GLN A 265 -25.42 19.32 7.02
C GLN A 265 -25.65 20.16 5.76
N LYS A 266 -24.73 21.10 5.44
CA LYS A 266 -24.84 21.89 4.21
C LYS A 266 -24.85 21.04 2.95
N LEU A 267 -24.08 19.95 2.93
CA LEU A 267 -24.07 19.02 1.80
C LEU A 267 -25.44 18.39 1.58
N ILE A 268 -26.12 17.96 2.65
CA ILE A 268 -27.46 17.36 2.56
C ILE A 268 -28.51 18.40 2.18
N ASP A 269 -28.40 19.61 2.73
CA ASP A 269 -29.36 20.68 2.45
C ASP A 269 -29.30 21.12 0.97
N GLU A 270 -28.11 21.02 0.34
CA GLU A 270 -27.85 21.45 -1.02
C GLU A 270 -27.93 20.31 -2.06
N LEU A 271 -27.65 19.07 -1.68
CA LEU A 271 -27.62 17.91 -2.57
C LEU A 271 -28.69 16.88 -2.17
N ASP A 272 -29.45 16.39 -3.16
CA ASP A 272 -30.43 15.32 -2.94
C ASP A 272 -29.71 13.97 -2.85
N ILE A 273 -29.32 13.57 -1.64
CA ILE A 273 -28.66 12.28 -1.40
C ILE A 273 -29.73 11.20 -1.24
N ASN A 274 -29.63 10.15 -2.04
CA ASN A 274 -30.57 9.02 -1.98
C ASN A 274 -30.62 8.40 -0.57
N ASP A 275 -31.79 7.92 -0.17
CA ASP A 275 -32.06 7.25 1.12
C ASP A 275 -31.88 8.12 2.37
N LEU A 276 -31.69 9.44 2.21
CA LEU A 276 -31.71 10.43 3.29
C LEU A 276 -32.95 11.33 3.18
N GLU A 277 -33.70 11.46 4.27
CA GLU A 277 -34.82 12.40 4.33
C GLU A 277 -34.33 13.85 4.34
N LYS A 278 -35.02 14.75 3.61
CA LYS A 278 -34.63 16.18 3.48
C LYS A 278 -34.61 16.99 4.77
N ASN A 279 -35.17 16.46 5.87
CA ASN A 279 -35.24 17.14 7.17
C ASN A 279 -34.30 16.52 8.22
N ILE A 280 -33.30 15.76 7.79
CA ILE A 280 -32.33 15.15 8.69
C ILE A 280 -31.48 16.22 9.38
N ASN A 281 -31.36 16.11 10.70
CA ASN A 281 -30.40 16.87 11.50
C ASN A 281 -29.17 16.01 11.77
N VAL A 282 -28.05 16.34 11.13
CA VAL A 282 -26.77 15.62 11.26
C VAL A 282 -26.29 15.58 12.71
N LYS A 283 -26.49 16.66 13.47
CA LYS A 283 -26.09 16.71 14.89
C LYS A 283 -26.92 15.73 15.73
N GLU A 284 -28.21 15.62 15.45
CA GLU A 284 -29.09 14.67 16.13
C GLU A 284 -28.75 13.22 15.75
N MET A 285 -28.43 12.95 14.48
CA MET A 285 -27.94 11.64 14.04
C MET A 285 -26.63 11.25 14.72
N ILE A 286 -25.70 12.18 14.88
CA ILE A 286 -24.43 11.92 15.58
C ILE A 286 -24.68 11.69 17.07
N ALA A 287 -25.56 12.48 17.69
CA ALA A 287 -25.94 12.28 19.09
C ALA A 287 -26.61 10.90 19.33
N THR A 288 -27.33 10.38 18.33
CA THR A 288 -28.01 9.08 18.36
C THR A 288 -27.18 7.92 17.78
N HIS A 289 -25.89 8.13 17.49
CA HIS A 289 -24.97 7.12 16.94
C HIS A 289 -25.35 6.58 15.54
N HIS A 290 -26.09 7.36 14.75
CA HIS A 290 -26.50 7.01 13.38
C HIS A 290 -25.50 7.47 12.30
N ILE A 291 -24.31 7.95 12.67
CA ILE A 291 -23.30 8.42 11.72
C ILE A 291 -22.90 7.34 10.70
N LYS A 292 -22.89 6.06 11.10
CA LYS A 292 -22.59 4.92 10.23
C LYS A 292 -23.60 4.76 9.10
N TYR A 293 -24.89 4.91 9.42
CA TYR A 293 -25.94 4.89 8.40
C TYR A 293 -25.76 6.04 7.42
N PHE A 294 -25.47 7.23 7.93
CA PHE A 294 -25.24 8.42 7.12
C PHE A 294 -24.07 8.26 6.14
N ILE A 295 -22.90 7.84 6.64
CA ILE A 295 -21.73 7.57 5.81
C ILE A 295 -22.02 6.45 4.80
N SER A 296 -22.76 5.41 5.18
CA SER A 296 -23.18 4.36 4.26
C SER A 296 -24.06 4.88 3.11
N CYS A 297 -24.98 5.82 3.36
CA CYS A 297 -25.79 6.44 2.29
C CYS A 297 -24.91 7.26 1.34
N ILE A 298 -23.97 8.04 1.88
CA ILE A 298 -23.01 8.81 1.07
C ILE A 298 -22.16 7.88 0.19
N ILE A 299 -21.55 6.84 0.78
CA ILE A 299 -20.75 5.87 0.04
C ILE A 299 -21.61 5.21 -1.05
N GLY A 300 -22.85 4.83 -0.72
CA GLY A 300 -23.80 4.25 -1.68
C GLY A 300 -24.10 5.18 -2.86
N GLN A 301 -24.30 6.48 -2.59
CA GLN A 301 -24.52 7.49 -3.62
C GLN A 301 -23.29 7.64 -4.53
N VAL A 302 -22.11 7.84 -3.95
CA VAL A 302 -20.85 8.02 -4.71
C VAL A 302 -20.55 6.78 -5.56
N ILE A 303 -20.74 5.57 -5.01
CA ILE A 303 -20.58 4.32 -5.75
C ILE A 303 -21.56 4.24 -6.92
N SER A 304 -22.83 4.61 -6.70
CA SER A 304 -23.86 4.54 -7.74
C SER A 304 -23.56 5.48 -8.90
N GLU A 305 -23.18 6.73 -8.59
CA GLU A 305 -22.76 7.72 -9.57
C GLU A 305 -21.49 7.27 -10.33
N ALA A 306 -20.53 6.71 -9.60
CA ALA A 306 -19.31 6.17 -10.19
C ALA A 306 -19.60 5.02 -11.18
N VAL A 307 -20.46 4.07 -10.82
CA VAL A 307 -20.88 2.97 -11.69
C VAL A 307 -21.57 3.47 -12.95
N ILE A 308 -22.42 4.50 -12.84
CA ILE A 308 -23.08 5.13 -14.00
C ILE A 308 -22.04 5.70 -14.96
N GLU A 309 -21.07 6.46 -14.45
CA GLU A 309 -20.06 7.08 -15.30
C GLU A 309 -19.10 6.04 -15.91
N ILE A 310 -18.70 5.01 -15.15
CA ILE A 310 -17.89 3.89 -15.68
C ILE A 310 -18.63 3.22 -16.84
N ARG A 311 -19.91 2.89 -16.68
CA ARG A 311 -20.71 2.25 -17.75
C ARG A 311 -20.81 3.14 -18.99
N LYS A 312 -20.97 4.44 -18.82
CA LYS A 312 -20.98 5.41 -19.93
C LYS A 312 -19.63 5.44 -20.65
N ASN A 313 -18.52 5.45 -19.91
CA ASN A 313 -17.17 5.38 -20.48
C ASN A 313 -16.95 4.06 -21.26
N MET A 314 -17.40 2.93 -20.70
CA MET A 314 -17.36 1.62 -21.36
C MET A 314 -18.17 1.59 -22.66
N GLN A 315 -19.39 2.14 -22.65
CA GLN A 315 -20.23 2.26 -23.85
C GLN A 315 -19.57 3.13 -24.93
N GLY A 316 -18.95 4.25 -24.53
CA GLY A 316 -18.19 5.11 -25.44
C GLY A 316 -17.07 4.36 -26.17
N LEU A 317 -16.35 3.48 -25.45
CA LEU A 317 -15.29 2.65 -26.04
C LEU A 317 -15.85 1.56 -26.96
N ASN A 318 -16.93 0.88 -26.57
CA ASN A 318 -17.58 -0.12 -27.42
C ASN A 318 -18.08 0.48 -28.73
N ASN A 319 -18.66 1.68 -28.69
CA ASN A 319 -19.12 2.41 -29.87
C ASN A 319 -17.97 2.83 -30.81
N SER A 320 -16.76 3.01 -30.28
CA SER A 320 -15.56 3.27 -31.07
C SER A 320 -14.98 2.03 -31.76
N GLY A 321 -15.59 0.85 -31.59
CA GLY A 321 -15.14 -0.42 -32.17
C GLY A 321 -13.97 -1.07 -31.43
N LEU A 322 -13.58 -0.52 -30.27
CA LEU A 322 -12.50 -1.06 -29.44
C LEU A 322 -12.98 -2.31 -28.70
N LYS A 323 -12.45 -3.47 -29.09
CA LYS A 323 -12.51 -4.70 -28.29
C LYS A 323 -11.30 -4.75 -27.37
N ALA A 324 -11.21 -3.84 -26.40
CA ALA A 324 -10.03 -3.80 -25.55
C ALA A 324 -9.96 -5.09 -24.73
N LYS A 325 -8.84 -5.79 -24.82
CA LYS A 325 -8.44 -6.85 -23.89
C LYS A 325 -7.23 -6.34 -23.12
N TYR A 326 -6.93 -6.98 -21.99
CA TYR A 326 -5.69 -6.70 -21.26
C TYR A 326 -4.47 -6.73 -22.21
N PRO A 327 -3.59 -5.71 -22.20
CA PRO A 327 -3.63 -4.51 -21.36
C PRO A 327 -4.60 -3.44 -21.86
N LEU A 328 -5.46 -2.95 -20.97
CA LEU A 328 -6.31 -1.79 -21.21
C LEU A 328 -5.47 -0.51 -21.22
N ASN A 329 -5.52 0.25 -22.31
CA ASN A 329 -4.73 1.47 -22.51
C ASN A 329 -5.57 2.76 -22.39
N LYS A 330 -6.71 2.67 -21.69
CA LYS A 330 -7.65 3.76 -21.49
C LYS A 330 -8.04 3.84 -20.03
N GLU A 331 -8.13 5.07 -19.54
CA GLU A 331 -8.68 5.39 -18.24
C GLU A 331 -10.21 5.42 -18.33
N ILE A 332 -10.88 4.61 -17.52
CA ILE A 332 -12.33 4.40 -17.54
C ILE A 332 -12.92 4.66 -16.15
N ALA A 333 -12.20 4.31 -15.09
CA ALA A 333 -12.75 4.20 -13.74
C ALA A 333 -12.01 4.97 -12.65
N THR A 334 -10.93 5.71 -12.92
CA THR A 334 -10.16 6.46 -11.90
C THR A 334 -10.54 7.94 -11.83
N ASP A 335 -9.60 8.86 -12.11
CA ASP A 335 -9.80 10.30 -11.93
C ASP A 335 -10.93 10.82 -12.84
N CYS A 336 -11.08 10.22 -14.02
CA CYS A 336 -12.16 10.54 -14.97
C CYS A 336 -13.58 10.40 -14.38
N VAL A 337 -13.75 9.65 -13.28
CA VAL A 337 -15.02 9.45 -12.59
C VAL A 337 -15.18 10.43 -11.43
N LEU A 338 -14.16 10.56 -10.56
CA LEU A 338 -14.27 11.34 -9.33
C LEU A 338 -14.09 12.85 -9.52
N GLU A 339 -13.29 13.28 -10.50
CA GLU A 339 -13.02 14.72 -10.73
C GLU A 339 -14.29 15.51 -11.03
N ASN A 340 -15.27 14.88 -11.67
CA ASN A 340 -16.54 15.50 -12.03
C ASN A 340 -17.67 15.23 -11.01
N ASN A 341 -17.39 14.47 -9.95
CA ASN A 341 -18.38 14.12 -8.94
C ASN A 341 -18.46 15.22 -7.86
N GLU A 342 -19.50 16.04 -7.90
CA GLU A 342 -19.66 17.17 -6.98
C GLU A 342 -19.68 16.74 -5.50
N LEU A 343 -20.45 15.70 -5.16
CA LEU A 343 -20.53 15.20 -3.78
C LEU A 343 -19.15 14.78 -3.26
N PHE A 344 -18.42 13.98 -4.04
CA PHE A 344 -17.11 13.48 -3.67
C PHE A 344 -16.09 14.61 -3.54
N GLN A 345 -16.06 15.58 -4.48
CA GLN A 345 -15.13 16.71 -4.38
C GLN A 345 -15.37 17.53 -3.11
N ARG A 346 -16.63 17.76 -2.73
CA ARG A 346 -16.93 18.49 -1.49
C ARG A 346 -16.59 17.69 -0.23
N LEU A 347 -16.77 16.36 -0.23
CA LEU A 347 -16.30 15.51 0.87
C LEU A 347 -14.78 15.57 0.99
N LYS A 348 -14.07 15.51 -0.14
CA LYS A 348 -12.61 15.65 -0.20
C LYS A 348 -12.15 17.01 0.33
N GLU A 349 -12.88 18.10 0.05
CA GLU A 349 -12.62 19.40 0.67
C GLU A 349 -12.80 19.39 2.19
N VAL A 350 -13.84 18.71 2.70
CA VAL A 350 -14.08 18.58 4.14
C VAL A 350 -12.96 17.79 4.82
N GLU A 351 -12.58 16.64 4.27
CA GLU A 351 -11.48 15.81 4.74
C GLU A 351 -10.17 16.61 4.78
N ASN A 352 -9.79 17.24 3.67
CA ASN A 352 -8.56 18.04 3.60
C ASN A 352 -8.56 19.19 4.62
N ASN A 353 -9.64 19.97 4.71
CA ASN A 353 -9.66 21.18 5.51
C ASN A 353 -9.82 20.93 7.01
N PHE A 354 -10.50 19.86 7.40
CA PHE A 354 -10.95 19.67 8.79
C PHE A 354 -10.49 18.35 9.43
N VAL A 355 -10.08 17.36 8.64
CA VAL A 355 -9.55 16.09 9.14
C VAL A 355 -8.03 16.08 9.06
N ILE A 356 -7.48 16.21 7.85
CA ILE A 356 -6.03 16.16 7.61
C ILE A 356 -5.33 17.36 8.25
N ASN A 357 -5.86 18.57 8.03
CA ASN A 357 -5.33 19.81 8.61
C ASN A 357 -5.85 20.03 10.04
N ASN A 358 -5.56 19.09 10.93
CA ASN A 358 -5.98 19.12 12.33
C ASN A 358 -4.77 19.14 13.29
N TYR A 359 -4.88 19.92 14.37
CA TYR A 359 -3.85 20.06 15.41
C TYR A 359 -3.33 18.71 15.96
N MET A 360 -4.23 17.76 16.23
CA MET A 360 -3.87 16.46 16.77
C MET A 360 -3.08 15.64 15.75
N ILE A 361 -3.53 15.64 14.49
CA ILE A 361 -2.85 14.98 13.37
C ILE A 361 -1.45 15.56 13.18
N ASP A 362 -1.30 16.88 13.17
CA ASP A 362 0.00 17.54 13.00
C ASP A 362 1.00 17.20 14.11
N ARG A 363 0.54 17.19 15.37
CA ARG A 363 1.40 16.79 16.51
C ARG A 363 1.90 15.37 16.37
N MET A 364 1.03 14.48 15.93
CA MET A 364 1.36 13.07 15.75
C MET A 364 2.26 12.84 14.55
N ASN A 365 2.04 13.56 13.45
CA ASN A 365 2.92 13.56 12.30
C ASN A 365 4.34 14.01 12.70
N GLY A 366 4.44 15.07 13.51
CA GLY A 366 5.72 15.52 14.08
C GLY A 366 6.42 14.44 14.92
N LYS A 367 5.69 13.82 15.86
CA LYS A 367 6.22 12.75 16.72
C LYS A 367 6.66 11.52 15.92
N SER A 368 5.83 11.05 15.00
CA SER A 368 6.06 9.86 14.18
C SER A 368 7.26 10.03 13.26
N SER A 369 7.35 11.19 12.60
CA SER A 369 8.51 11.56 11.77
C SER A 369 9.79 11.60 12.60
N PHE A 370 9.75 12.19 13.80
CA PHE A 370 10.90 12.23 14.70
C PHE A 370 11.38 10.82 15.10
N VAL A 371 10.46 9.96 15.52
CA VAL A 371 10.72 8.57 15.91
C VAL A 371 11.43 7.82 14.78
N LEU A 372 10.86 7.83 13.57
CA LEU A 372 11.44 7.12 12.42
C LEU A 372 12.81 7.67 12.03
N ARG A 373 12.97 9.00 12.02
CA ARG A 373 14.28 9.63 11.74
C ARG A 373 15.33 9.21 12.76
N GLN A 374 14.96 9.06 14.04
CA GLN A 374 15.90 8.58 15.05
C GLN A 374 16.26 7.10 14.82
N ILE A 375 15.29 6.22 14.53
CA ILE A 375 15.56 4.80 14.21
C ILE A 375 16.51 4.69 13.01
N ILE A 376 16.22 5.39 11.91
CA ILE A 376 17.08 5.43 10.71
C ILE A 376 18.49 5.90 11.09
N LYS A 377 18.59 6.99 11.85
CA LYS A 377 19.87 7.53 12.30
C LYS A 377 20.65 6.54 13.17
N ALA A 378 19.99 5.79 14.06
CA ALA A 378 20.64 4.74 14.86
C ALA A 378 21.28 3.69 13.95
N TYR A 379 20.52 3.14 13.01
CA TYR A 379 21.03 2.12 12.09
C TYR A 379 22.13 2.63 11.15
N LEU A 380 22.08 3.89 10.71
CA LEU A 380 23.20 4.50 9.98
C LEU A 380 24.42 4.74 10.88
N THR A 381 24.22 5.08 12.14
CA THR A 381 25.31 5.38 13.09
C THR A 381 25.98 4.12 13.61
N ASN A 382 25.25 3.01 13.68
CA ASN A 382 25.78 1.70 14.03
C ASN A 382 24.88 0.61 13.40
N PRO A 383 25.21 0.12 12.20
CA PRO A 383 24.32 -0.85 11.54
C PRO A 383 24.17 -2.17 12.29
N LYS A 384 25.06 -2.50 13.25
CA LYS A 384 24.89 -3.66 14.14
C LYS A 384 23.67 -3.58 15.06
N GLN A 385 23.04 -2.41 15.17
CA GLN A 385 21.80 -2.26 15.92
C GLN A 385 20.59 -2.83 15.16
N LEU A 386 20.72 -3.16 13.87
CA LEU A 386 19.70 -3.91 13.15
C LEU A 386 19.59 -5.35 13.70
N PRO A 387 18.39 -5.97 13.61
CA PRO A 387 18.23 -7.37 13.99
C PRO A 387 19.06 -8.33 13.15
N ASP A 388 19.31 -9.52 13.69
CA ASP A 388 20.21 -10.51 13.10
C ASP A 388 19.74 -10.99 11.73
N HIS A 389 18.47 -11.31 11.59
CA HIS A 389 17.90 -11.71 10.30
C HIS A 389 18.07 -10.64 9.21
N VAL A 390 18.09 -9.35 9.57
CA VAL A 390 18.31 -8.23 8.65
C VAL A 390 19.77 -8.18 8.21
N LEU A 391 20.70 -8.36 9.16
CA LEU A 391 22.13 -8.41 8.89
C LEU A 391 22.52 -9.66 8.08
N GLU A 392 21.85 -10.78 8.29
CA GLU A 392 21.97 -12.01 7.50
C GLU A 392 21.57 -11.80 6.05
N LEU A 393 20.41 -11.20 5.82
CA LEU A 393 19.98 -10.85 4.46
C LEU A 393 20.97 -9.88 3.81
N TYR A 394 21.48 -8.89 4.55
CA TYR A 394 22.49 -7.97 4.03
C TYR A 394 23.78 -8.69 3.65
N ALA A 395 24.23 -9.66 4.45
CA ALA A 395 25.41 -10.46 4.17
C ALA A 395 25.33 -11.20 2.82
N GLU A 396 24.14 -11.64 2.41
CA GLU A 396 23.93 -12.31 1.12
C GLU A 396 24.05 -11.36 -0.07
N VAL A 397 23.50 -10.14 0.08
CA VAL A 397 23.40 -9.14 -1.00
C VAL A 397 24.47 -8.05 -0.94
N CYS A 398 25.36 -8.11 0.06
CA CYS A 398 26.39 -7.11 0.31
C CYS A 398 27.25 -6.88 -0.95
N SER A 399 27.41 -5.60 -1.29
CA SER A 399 28.22 -5.17 -2.44
C SER A 399 29.62 -4.70 -2.03
N VAL A 400 29.93 -4.65 -0.72
CA VAL A 400 31.25 -4.28 -0.19
C VAL A 400 32.19 -5.50 -0.26
N PRO A 401 33.18 -5.53 -1.17
CA PRO A 401 33.91 -6.78 -1.47
C PRO A 401 34.69 -7.34 -0.27
N THR A 402 35.36 -6.47 0.49
CA THR A 402 36.16 -6.87 1.66
C THR A 402 35.29 -7.43 2.79
N LEU A 403 34.12 -6.84 3.01
CA LEU A 403 33.16 -7.30 4.00
C LEU A 403 32.53 -8.63 3.57
N LYS A 404 32.15 -8.75 2.28
CA LYS A 404 31.61 -9.97 1.69
C LYS A 404 32.56 -11.16 1.81
N GLU A 405 33.85 -10.93 1.57
CA GLU A 405 34.88 -11.97 1.73
C GLU A 405 35.05 -12.38 3.19
N LYS A 406 35.09 -11.42 4.13
CA LYS A 406 35.13 -11.72 5.57
C LYS A 406 33.92 -12.53 6.02
N ILE A 407 32.72 -12.17 5.58
CA ILE A 407 31.49 -12.90 5.91
C ILE A 407 31.56 -14.34 5.37
N ARG A 408 32.01 -14.53 4.12
CA ARG A 408 32.20 -15.88 3.54
C ARG A 408 33.19 -16.72 4.34
N ASN A 409 34.27 -16.13 4.83
CA ASN A 409 35.33 -16.83 5.57
C ASN A 409 34.91 -17.29 6.98
N ILE A 410 33.97 -16.59 7.64
CA ILE A 410 33.49 -16.94 8.99
C ILE A 410 32.36 -17.99 8.91
N GLY A 411 31.81 -18.25 7.72
CA GLY A 411 30.68 -19.16 7.52
C GLY A 411 29.35 -18.47 7.83
N SER A 412 28.41 -18.55 6.88
CA SER A 412 27.12 -17.87 6.85
C SER A 412 26.09 -18.44 7.84
N THR A 413 26.44 -18.65 9.10
CA THR A 413 25.44 -18.98 10.13
C THR A 413 25.00 -17.71 10.87
N PRO A 414 23.71 -17.57 11.23
CA PRO A 414 23.12 -16.45 11.99
C PRO A 414 23.97 -15.90 13.14
N ALA A 415 24.61 -16.80 13.89
CA ALA A 415 25.44 -16.44 15.03
C ALA A 415 26.69 -15.63 14.61
N ASN A 416 27.27 -15.87 13.44
CA ASN A 416 28.61 -15.44 13.06
C ASN A 416 28.73 -13.98 12.59
N ILE A 417 27.66 -13.38 12.07
CA ILE A 417 27.71 -12.01 11.53
C ILE A 417 27.84 -10.98 12.66
N ARG A 418 27.20 -11.22 13.82
CA ARG A 418 27.43 -10.41 15.04
C ARG A 418 28.86 -10.49 15.55
N TYR A 419 29.54 -11.63 15.34
CA TYR A 419 30.91 -11.89 15.79
C TYR A 419 32.01 -11.35 14.87
N LEU A 420 31.69 -10.71 13.73
CA LEU A 420 32.63 -9.75 13.15
C LEU A 420 33.00 -8.77 14.25
N SER A 421 34.30 -8.57 14.53
CA SER A 421 34.71 -7.72 15.66
C SER A 421 34.05 -6.34 15.54
N LYS A 422 33.81 -5.66 16.68
CA LYS A 422 33.32 -4.26 16.67
C LYS A 422 34.16 -3.39 15.71
N LYS A 423 35.47 -3.60 15.74
CA LYS A 423 36.47 -2.98 14.87
C LYS A 423 36.24 -3.27 13.37
N ASP A 424 35.96 -4.52 12.99
CA ASP A 424 35.72 -4.86 11.57
C ASP A 424 34.53 -4.12 10.98
N PHE A 425 33.48 -3.92 11.76
CA PHE A 425 32.27 -3.28 11.28
C PHE A 425 32.38 -1.74 11.33
N GLU A 426 33.07 -1.20 12.34
CA GLU A 426 33.42 0.23 12.41
C GLU A 426 34.34 0.64 11.25
N ASP A 427 35.33 -0.19 10.91
CA ASP A 427 36.26 0.05 9.79
C ASP A 427 35.53 0.06 8.43
N HIS A 428 34.48 -0.77 8.28
CA HIS A 428 33.70 -0.88 7.04
C HIS A 428 32.45 -0.01 7.03
N GLN A 429 32.11 0.66 8.14
CA GLN A 429 30.89 1.45 8.27
C GLN A 429 30.72 2.47 7.13
N PRO A 430 31.73 3.26 6.73
CA PRO A 430 31.58 4.20 5.63
C PRO A 430 31.22 3.52 4.30
N ALA A 431 31.71 2.30 4.07
CA ALA A 431 31.39 1.52 2.87
C ALA A 431 29.98 0.94 2.92
N ILE A 432 29.55 0.45 4.09
CA ILE A 432 28.19 -0.09 4.30
C ILE A 432 27.13 0.99 4.08
N ILE A 433 27.34 2.20 4.62
CA ILE A 433 26.38 3.31 4.47
C ILE A 433 26.28 3.79 3.01
N LYS A 434 27.35 3.61 2.23
CA LYS A 434 27.39 3.88 0.79
C LYS A 434 26.90 2.70 -0.04
N ASP A 435 26.53 1.58 0.58
CA ASP A 435 26.01 0.42 -0.12
C ASP A 435 24.50 0.59 -0.34
N ARG A 436 24.11 0.64 -1.61
CA ARG A 436 22.72 0.75 -2.03
C ARG A 436 21.85 -0.39 -1.47
N ALA A 437 22.40 -1.60 -1.44
CA ALA A 437 21.69 -2.78 -0.91
C ALA A 437 21.42 -2.65 0.59
N PHE A 438 22.36 -2.06 1.35
CA PHE A 438 22.17 -1.80 2.77
C PHE A 438 21.03 -0.81 3.01
N LEU A 439 21.05 0.32 2.28
CA LEU A 439 20.02 1.37 2.43
C LEU A 439 18.62 0.82 2.10
N ARG A 440 18.49 0.06 1.01
CA ARG A 440 17.22 -0.59 0.64
C ARG A 440 16.73 -1.55 1.72
N LEU A 441 17.60 -2.43 2.21
CA LEU A 441 17.25 -3.47 3.17
C LEU A 441 16.90 -2.89 4.55
N MET A 442 17.62 -1.84 4.98
CA MET A 442 17.26 -1.08 6.17
C MET A 442 15.87 -0.43 6.01
N SER A 443 15.59 0.18 4.84
CA SER A 443 14.26 0.74 4.54
C SER A 443 13.17 -0.34 4.49
N ASP A 444 13.45 -1.52 3.93
CA ASP A 444 12.53 -2.67 3.93
C ASP A 444 12.15 -3.06 5.36
N TYR A 445 13.16 -3.18 6.24
CA TYR A 445 12.94 -3.51 7.64
C TYR A 445 12.13 -2.42 8.37
N VAL A 446 12.52 -1.15 8.27
CA VAL A 446 11.81 -0.03 8.91
C VAL A 446 10.36 0.07 8.41
N ALA A 447 10.12 -0.08 7.11
CA ALA A 447 8.76 -0.07 6.55
C ALA A 447 7.92 -1.27 7.00
N SER A 448 8.55 -2.42 7.26
CA SER A 448 7.85 -3.63 7.69
C SER A 448 7.31 -3.56 9.13
N MET A 449 7.88 -2.70 9.98
CA MET A 449 7.48 -2.57 11.38
C MET A 449 6.00 -2.20 11.53
N THR A 450 5.39 -2.55 12.66
CA THR A 450 4.09 -2.00 13.08
C THR A 450 4.31 -0.72 13.89
N ASP A 451 3.27 0.08 14.12
CA ASP A 451 3.41 1.37 14.80
C ASP A 451 3.94 1.20 16.23
N LEU A 452 3.35 0.26 16.97
CA LEU A 452 3.78 -0.05 18.33
C LEU A 452 5.21 -0.59 18.36
N TYR A 453 5.56 -1.46 17.41
CA TYR A 453 6.91 -2.01 17.35
C TYR A 453 7.94 -0.92 17.03
N ALA A 454 7.64 0.02 16.12
CA ALA A 454 8.50 1.16 15.84
C ALA A 454 8.72 2.04 17.08
N LEU A 455 7.66 2.29 17.87
CA LEU A 455 7.78 3.03 19.13
C LEU A 455 8.66 2.30 20.16
N GLN A 456 8.45 0.98 20.31
CA GLN A 456 9.27 0.15 21.20
C GLN A 456 10.73 0.08 20.74
N GLU A 457 10.96 -0.01 19.43
CA GLU A 457 12.31 -0.03 18.86
C GLU A 457 13.02 1.30 19.10
N TYR A 458 12.34 2.42 18.89
CA TYR A 458 12.84 3.73 19.27
C TYR A 458 13.18 3.82 20.76
N GLN A 459 12.32 3.29 21.63
CA GLN A 459 12.60 3.21 23.06
C GLN A 459 13.84 2.35 23.35
N LYS A 460 14.01 1.17 22.74
CA LYS A 460 15.23 0.37 22.96
C LYS A 460 16.51 1.06 22.49
N LEU A 461 16.44 1.85 21.42
CA LEU A 461 17.59 2.53 20.83
C LEU A 461 17.98 3.82 21.56
N TYR A 462 17.00 4.55 22.11
CA TYR A 462 17.19 5.90 22.67
C TYR A 462 16.54 6.14 24.02
N GLY A 463 15.52 5.36 24.37
CA GLY A 463 14.84 5.40 25.66
C GLY A 463 15.57 4.55 26.69
N GLY A 464 16.02 5.17 27.78
CA GLY A 464 16.53 4.40 28.90
C GLY A 464 15.38 3.69 29.61
N GLU A 465 15.31 2.36 29.52
CA GLU A 465 14.89 1.56 30.67
C GLU A 465 16.09 1.55 31.62
N SER A 466 16.27 2.62 32.41
CA SER A 466 17.42 2.87 33.29
C SER A 466 18.80 2.98 32.60
N ILE A 467 19.29 4.21 32.42
CA ILE A 467 20.73 4.54 32.43
C ILE A 467 21.05 5.09 33.81
#